data_AF-A0A2D4WXM5-F1
#
_entry.id   AF-A0A2D4WXM5-F1
#
_cell.length_a   1.000
_cell.length_b   1.000
_cell.length_c   1.000
_cell.angle_alpha   90.00
_cell.angle_beta   90.00
_cell.angle_gamma   90.00
#
_symmetry.space_group_name_H-M   'P 1'
#
loop_
_entity.id
_entity.type
_entity.pdbx_description
1 polymer ?
#
loop_
_entity_poly.entity_id
_entity_poly.type
_entity_poly.pdbx_seq_one_letter_code
_entity_poly.pdbx_strand_id
1 'polypeptide(L)' 'MKNQKDIIKVRVHDGIVGLLNISSILLASQFGLNWIYVAIAVAFLQIISPITKFCPVYTILNKLMPDTTPMQNGR' A
#
# COMPACT_ATOMS: atom_id res chain seq x y z
N MET A 1 14.70 -16.34 10.22
CA MET A 1 14.78 -14.96 10.77
C MET A 1 14.24 -14.01 9.72
N LYS A 2 13.29 -13.12 10.05
CA LYS A 2 12.87 -12.06 9.10
C LYS A 2 14.07 -11.15 8.87
N ASN A 3 14.47 -10.96 7.62
CA ASN A 3 15.55 -10.05 7.25
C ASN A 3 15.15 -8.61 7.66
N GLN A 4 16.07 -7.84 8.25
CA GLN A 4 15.82 -6.46 8.66
C GLN A 4 15.28 -5.61 7.49
N LYS A 5 15.78 -5.85 6.27
CA LYS A 5 15.31 -5.16 5.08
C LYS A 5 13.84 -5.50 4.74
N ASP A 6 13.38 -6.72 5.01
CA ASP A 6 11.98 -7.12 4.80
C ASP A 6 11.03 -6.44 5.80
N ILE A 7 11.49 -6.23 7.04
CA ILE A 7 10.74 -5.47 8.04
C ILE A 7 10.58 -4.01 7.58
N ILE A 8 11.65 -3.41 7.05
CA ILE A 8 11.62 -2.06 6.49
C ILE A 8 10.64 -2.00 5.32
N LYS A 9 10.64 -3.00 4.43
CA LYS A 9 9.70 -3.10 3.30
C LYS A 9 8.24 -3.00 3.78
N VAL A 10 7.85 -3.80 4.78
CA VAL A 10 6.48 -3.77 5.33
C VAL A 10 6.16 -2.39 5.93
N ARG A 11 7.08 -1.80 6.69
CA ARG A 11 6.86 -0.47 7.29
C ARG A 11 6.69 0.63 6.24
N VAL A 12 7.48 0.59 5.16
CA VAL A 12 7.36 1.53 4.05
C VAL A 12 6.02 1.35 3.33
N HIS A 13 5.58 0.11 3.12
CA HIS A 13 4.25 -0.17 2.60
C HIS A 13 3.15 0.45 3.48
N ASP A 14 3.16 0.17 4.78
CA ASP A 14 2.17 0.69 5.72
C ASP A 14 2.16 2.23 5.74
N GLY A 15 3.35 2.85 5.70
CA GLY A 15 3.50 4.30 5.60
C GLY A 15 2.90 4.90 4.33
N ILE A 16 3.17 4.29 3.16
CA ILE A 16 2.61 4.75 1.88
C ILE A 16 1.09 4.65 1.89
N VAL A 17 0.54 3.53 2.34
CA VAL A 17 -0.91 3.33 2.35
C VAL A 17 -1.60 4.27 3.35
N GLY A 18 -1.02 4.45 4.54
CA GLY A 18 -1.50 5.41 5.52
C GLY A 18 -1.51 6.84 4.98
N LEU A 19 -0.44 7.24 4.28
CA LEU A 19 -0.35 8.56 3.67
C LEU A 19 -1.42 8.75 2.58
N LEU A 20 -1.63 7.78 1.70
CA LEU A 20 -2.66 7.85 0.66
C LEU A 20 -4.07 8.03 1.25
N ASN A 21 -4.39 7.29 2.32
CA ASN A 21 -5.68 7.41 2.99
C ASN A 21 -5.86 8.77 3.68
N ILE A 22 -4.85 9.25 4.41
CA ILE A 22 -4.90 10.57 5.07
C ILE A 22 -5.01 11.69 4.03
N SER A 23 -4.20 11.64 2.96
CA SER A 23 -4.29 12.61 1.88
C SER A 23 -5.68 12.61 1.25
N SER A 24 -6.26 11.44 0.96
CA SER A 24 -7.62 11.33 0.42
C SER A 24 -8.66 12.01 1.33
N ILE A 25 -8.59 11.78 2.65
CA ILE A 25 -9.51 12.40 3.61
C ILE A 25 -9.31 13.92 3.69
N LEU A 26 -8.07 14.39 3.72
CA LEU A 26 -7.75 15.82 3.72
C LEU A 26 -8.26 16.51 2.46
N LEU A 27 -8.04 15.89 1.29
CA LEU A 27 -8.56 16.41 0.03
C LEU A 27 -10.10 16.38 0.01
N ALA A 28 -10.74 15.37 0.61
CA ALA A 28 -12.19 15.30 0.70
C ALA A 28 -12.77 16.43 1.57
N SER A 29 -12.07 16.78 2.64
CA SER A 29 -12.42 17.91 3.52
C SER A 29 -12.31 19.26 2.80
N GLN A 30 -11.25 19.47 2.01
CA GLN A 30 -10.96 20.78 1.39
C GLN A 30 -11.61 20.98 0.01
N PHE A 31 -11.68 19.93 -0.80
CA PHE A 31 -12.06 20.00 -2.22
C PHE A 31 -13.34 19.20 -2.54
N GLY A 32 -13.96 18.57 -1.52
CA GLY A 32 -15.25 17.89 -1.63
C GLY A 32 -15.16 16.36 -1.60
N LEU A 33 -16.28 15.71 -1.25
CA LEU A 33 -16.34 14.29 -0.92
C LEU A 33 -15.89 13.33 -2.03
N ASN A 34 -15.80 13.79 -3.29
CA ASN A 34 -15.29 12.97 -4.40
C ASN A 34 -13.90 12.38 -4.13
N TRP A 35 -13.06 13.03 -3.31
CA TRP A 35 -11.74 12.52 -2.99
C TRP A 35 -11.76 11.29 -2.08
N ILE A 36 -12.87 10.99 -1.41
CA ILE A 36 -12.99 9.81 -0.54
C ILE A 36 -12.94 8.48 -1.31
N TYR A 37 -13.29 8.50 -2.60
CA TYR A 37 -13.21 7.32 -3.45
C TYR A 37 -11.78 6.77 -3.53
N VAL A 38 -10.75 7.61 -3.37
CA VAL A 38 -9.35 7.16 -3.30
C VAL A 38 -9.12 6.31 -2.04
N ALA A 39 -9.51 6.79 -0.86
CA ALA A 39 -9.39 6.01 0.38
C ALA A 39 -10.20 4.70 0.31
N ILE A 40 -11.41 4.75 -0.27
CA ILE A 40 -12.24 3.54 -0.45
C ILE A 40 -11.54 2.53 -1.37
N ALA A 41 -11.00 2.97 -2.51
CA ALA A 41 -10.30 2.08 -3.43
C ALA A 41 -9.04 1.46 -2.80
N VAL A 42 -8.26 2.26 -2.07
CA VAL A 42 -7.06 1.80 -1.35
C VAL A 42 -7.44 0.79 -0.26
N ALA A 43 -8.47 1.06 0.54
CA ALA A 43 -8.96 0.16 1.58
C ALA A 43 -9.50 -1.15 0.98
N PHE A 44 -10.26 -1.07 -0.11
CA PHE A 44 -10.74 -2.26 -0.83
C PHE A 44 -9.58 -3.12 -1.32
N LEU A 45 -8.57 -2.49 -1.95
CA LEU A 45 -7.36 -3.18 -2.39
C LEU A 45 -6.64 -3.86 -1.22
N GLN A 46 -6.50 -3.21 -0.06
CA GLN A 46 -5.87 -3.82 1.11
C GLN A 46 -6.61 -5.08 1.56
N ILE A 47 -7.94 -5.06 1.60
CA ILE A 47 -8.77 -6.18 2.03
C ILE A 47 -8.67 -7.36 1.05
N ILE A 48 -8.68 -7.11 -0.25
CA ILE A 48 -8.60 -8.20 -1.26
C ILE A 48 -7.16 -8.69 -1.51
N SER A 49 -6.16 -7.91 -1.11
CA SER A 49 -4.75 -8.19 -1.40
C SER A 49 -4.22 -9.53 -0.85
N PRO A 50 -4.68 -10.08 0.29
CA PRO A 50 -4.27 -11.40 0.75
C PRO A 50 -4.79 -12.53 -0.15
N ILE A 51 -5.96 -12.33 -0.78
CA ILE A 51 -6.62 -13.31 -1.66
C ILE A 51 -6.00 -13.26 -3.06
N THR A 52 -5.94 -12.05 -3.63
CA THR A 52 -5.41 -11.83 -4.98
C THR A 52 -3.88 -11.90 -5.03
N LYS A 53 -3.22 -11.81 -3.86
CA LYS A 53 -1.76 -11.68 -3.71
C LYS A 53 -1.20 -10.54 -4.55
N PHE A 54 -2.02 -9.52 -4.79
CA PHE A 54 -1.69 -8.35 -5.58
C PHE A 54 -1.87 -7.10 -4.73
N CYS A 55 -0.80 -6.34 -4.57
CA CYS A 55 -0.87 -4.98 -4.08
C CYS A 55 0.02 -4.10 -4.96
N PRO A 56 -0.52 -3.01 -5.55
CA PRO A 56 0.28 -2.09 -6.36
C PRO A 56 1.50 -1.55 -5.60
N VAL A 57 1.35 -1.25 -4.31
CA VAL A 57 2.43 -0.73 -3.46
C VAL A 57 3.57 -1.75 -3.33
N TYR A 58 3.26 -3.03 -3.05
CA TYR A 58 4.30 -4.05 -2.98
C TYR A 58 4.91 -4.37 -4.34
N THR A 59 4.15 -4.25 -5.43
CA THR A 59 4.68 -4.39 -6.80
C THR A 59 5.78 -3.36 -7.06
N ILE A 60 5.52 -2.09 -6.72
CA ILE A 60 6.51 -1.01 -6.84
C ILE A 60 7.68 -1.25 -5.87
N LEU A 61 7.38 -1.60 -4.63
CA LEU A 61 8.40 -1.74 -3.59
C LEU A 61 9.34 -2.95 -3.82
N ASN A 62 8.85 -4.03 -4.45
CA ASN A 62 9.69 -5.13 -4.91
C ASN A 62 10.69 -4.69 -5.99
N LYS A 63 10.33 -3.71 -6.83
CA LYS A 63 11.22 -3.15 -7.85
C LYS A 63 12.23 -2.17 -7.26
N LEU A 64 11.82 -1.37 -6.27
CA LEU A 64 12.69 -0.40 -5.59
C LEU A 64 13.63 -1.06 -4.58
N MET A 65 13.23 -2.18 -3.98
CA MET A 65 14.03 -2.94 -3.00
C MET A 65 14.26 -4.37 -3.51
N PRO A 66 15.07 -4.59 -4.57
CA PRO A 66 15.29 -5.93 -5.12
C PRO A 66 15.99 -6.89 -4.15
N ASP A 67 16.77 -6.37 -3.20
CA ASP A 67 17.53 -7.16 -2.21
C ASP A 67 16.69 -7.76 -1.07
N THR A 68 15.36 -7.72 -1.19
CA THR A 68 14.42 -8.13 -0.14
C THR A 68 13.49 -9.20 -0.66
N THR A 69 12.93 -10.00 0.24
CA THR A 69 11.99 -11.05 -0.13
C THR A 69 10.81 -10.43 -0.90
N PRO A 70 10.48 -10.92 -2.12
CA PRO A 70 9.34 -10.40 -2.88
C PRO A 70 8.03 -10.67 -2.14
N MET A 71 7.25 -9.61 -1.90
CA MET A 71 5.95 -9.70 -1.22
C MET A 71 4.82 -9.47 -2.23
N GLN A 72 3.72 -10.21 -2.11
CA GLN A 72 2.51 -10.06 -2.94
C GLN A 72 2.83 -9.92 -4.45
N ASN A 73 3.55 -10.91 -4.99
CA ASN A 73 4.01 -10.96 -6.37
C ASN A 73 3.16 -11.91 -7.25
N GLY A 74 1.86 -12.07 -6.94
CA GLY A 74 0.94 -12.90 -7.72
C GLY A 74 1.19 -14.42 -7.71
N ARG A 75 2.12 -14.92 -6.88
CA ARG A 75 2.37 -16.36 -6.66
C ARG A 75 1.72 -16.85 -5.38
#